data_AF-A0A023BRJ0-F1
#
_entry.id   AF-A0A023BRJ0-F1
#
_cell.length_a   1.000
_cell.length_b   1.000
_cell.length_c   1.000
_cell.angle_alpha   90.00
_cell.angle_beta   90.00
_cell.angle_gamma   90.00
#
_symmetry.space_group_name_H-M   'P 1'
#
loop_
_entity.id
_entity.type
_entity.pdbx_description
1 polymer ?
#
loop_
_entity_poly.entity_id
_entity_poly.type
_entity_poly.pdbx_seq_one_letter_code
_entity_poly.pdbx_strand_id
1 'polypeptide(L)'
;MIKKIDIKLSVILLLIMVIMISSAQERKIGEVIKDQNMTTCTNFECLEKNKNKRILIKGILRTYTPNTTGKGAGHMFWDWEILLDNKITIPVISKDQRLDLSAYNKKNVLIDGDVFYGIVIGDPEGQNATGYRIDAHSIQEQAISSNKK
;
A
#
# COMPACT_ATOMS: atom_id res chain seq x y z
N MET A 1 25.88 -1.59 57.50
CA MET A 1 26.99 -2.11 56.66
C MET A 1 26.58 -1.97 55.20
N ILE A 2 26.92 -0.85 54.57
CA ILE A 2 26.48 -0.52 53.19
C ILE A 2 27.46 -1.18 52.23
N LYS A 3 27.02 -2.20 51.48
CA LYS A 3 27.82 -2.84 50.43
C LYS A 3 28.15 -1.77 49.38
N LYS A 4 29.45 -1.54 49.15
CA LYS A 4 29.92 -0.76 48.00
C LYS A 4 29.41 -1.44 46.74
N ILE A 5 28.44 -0.82 46.08
CA ILE A 5 28.03 -1.22 44.73
C ILE A 5 29.23 -0.89 43.83
N ASP A 6 29.75 -1.91 43.16
CA ASP A 6 30.87 -1.76 42.24
C ASP A 6 30.39 -0.97 41.03
N ILE A 7 30.69 0.34 41.02
CA ILE A 7 30.20 1.32 40.04
C ILE A 7 30.51 0.85 38.61
N LYS A 8 31.61 0.11 38.41
CA LYS A 8 31.99 -0.43 37.10
C LYS A 8 31.00 -1.48 36.61
N LEU A 9 30.51 -2.34 37.50
CA LEU A 9 29.53 -3.38 37.17
C LEU A 9 28.16 -2.76 36.82
N SER A 10 27.75 -1.71 37.55
CA SER A 10 26.50 -0.98 37.26
C SER A 10 26.54 -0.24 35.93
N VAL A 11 27.67 0.36 35.55
CA VAL A 11 27.83 1.05 34.26
C VAL A 11 27.80 0.06 33.09
N ILE A 12 28.44 -1.11 33.24
CA ILE A 12 28.42 -2.17 32.21
C ILE A 12 27.00 -2.69 32.00
N LEU A 13 26.23 -2.91 33.07
CA LEU A 13 24.84 -3.37 32.97
C LEU A 13 23.95 -2.35 32.26
N LEU A 14 24.16 -1.06 32.50
CA LEU A 14 23.40 0.01 31.86
C LEU A 14 23.69 0.10 30.36
N LEU A 15 24.95 -0.09 29.96
CA LEU A 15 25.34 -0.14 28.54
C LEU A 15 24.70 -1.32 27.80
N ILE A 16 24.63 -2.50 28.43
CA ILE A 16 23.98 -3.69 27.84
C ILE A 16 22.48 -3.45 27.67
N MET A 17 21.81 -2.81 28.64
CA MET A 17 20.39 -2.45 28.50
C MET A 17 20.15 -1.46 27.35
N VAL A 18 21.01 -0.46 27.16
CA VAL A 18 20.84 0.52 26.06
C VAL A 18 20.95 -0.15 24.69
N ILE A 19 21.91 -1.07 24.50
CA ILE A 19 22.08 -1.82 23.24
C ILE A 19 20.85 -2.69 22.93
N MET A 20 20.26 -3.32 23.96
CA MET A 20 19.07 -4.17 23.81
C MET A 20 17.81 -3.36 23.47
N ILE A 21 17.73 -2.09 23.87
CA ILE A 21 16.62 -1.20 23.49
C ILE A 21 16.82 -0.68 22.05
N SER A 22 18.05 -0.41 21.64
CA SER A 22 18.37 0.01 20.26
C SER A 22 18.05 -1.06 19.21
N SER A 23 18.27 -2.34 19.52
CA SER A 23 18.01 -3.45 18.60
C SER A 23 16.52 -3.79 18.46
N ALA A 24 15.67 -3.43 19.42
CA ALA A 24 14.22 -3.54 19.30
C ALA A 24 13.59 -2.45 18.41
N GLN A 25 14.38 -1.44 18.02
CA GLN A 25 13.96 -0.31 17.19
C GLN A 25 14.35 -0.47 15.72
N GLU A 26 14.61 -1.70 15.26
CA GLU A 26 14.51 -2.02 13.84
C GLU A 26 13.05 -1.88 13.43
N ARG A 27 12.73 -0.69 12.91
CA ARG A 27 11.53 -0.43 12.12
C ARG A 27 11.27 -1.66 11.26
N LYS A 28 10.05 -2.21 11.31
CA LYS A 28 9.53 -3.11 10.28
C LYS A 28 9.60 -2.36 8.96
N ILE A 29 10.76 -2.42 8.30
CA ILE A 29 10.90 -2.11 6.89
C ILE A 29 9.91 -3.06 6.24
N GLY A 30 8.83 -2.50 5.69
CA GLY A 30 7.76 -3.26 5.07
C GLY A 30 8.38 -4.31 4.16
N GLU A 31 7.82 -5.52 4.20
CA GLU A 31 8.26 -6.62 3.35
C GLU A 31 8.44 -6.07 1.93
N VAL A 32 9.69 -6.04 1.47
CA VAL A 32 9.99 -5.64 0.10
C VAL A 32 9.22 -6.61 -0.77
N ILE A 33 8.37 -6.08 -1.66
CA ILE A 33 7.67 -6.89 -2.65
C ILE A 33 8.76 -7.46 -3.55
N LYS A 34 9.28 -8.63 -3.17
CA LYS A 34 10.21 -9.39 -3.98
C LYS A 34 9.40 -9.92 -5.15
N ASP A 35 9.98 -9.79 -6.34
CA ASP A 35 9.38 -10.17 -7.61
C ASP A 35 9.07 -11.69 -7.60
N GLN A 36 7.88 -12.06 -7.11
CA GLN A 36 7.45 -13.45 -6.93
C GLN A 36 6.83 -13.99 -8.22
N ASN A 37 7.49 -13.94 -9.39
CA ASN A 37 6.93 -14.46 -10.66
C ASN A 37 5.49 -13.95 -10.98
N MET A 38 5.08 -12.83 -10.38
CA MET A 38 3.74 -12.29 -10.53
C MET A 38 3.68 -11.39 -11.76
N THR A 39 2.59 -11.47 -12.51
CA THR A 39 2.36 -10.54 -13.62
C THR A 39 2.32 -9.11 -13.08
N THR A 40 3.14 -8.22 -13.64
CA THR A 40 3.10 -6.80 -13.32
C THR A 40 2.31 -6.05 -14.39
N CYS A 41 1.25 -5.35 -13.99
CA CYS A 41 0.41 -4.54 -14.86
C CYS A 41 0.60 -3.05 -14.58
N THR A 42 0.73 -2.26 -15.65
CA THR A 42 0.86 -0.78 -15.57
C THR A 42 -0.27 -0.04 -16.31
N ASN A 43 -1.16 -0.78 -16.99
CA ASN A 43 -2.27 -0.25 -17.78
C ASN A 43 -3.54 -1.09 -17.59
N PHE A 44 -4.68 -0.53 -18.01
CA PHE A 44 -5.98 -1.17 -17.82
C PHE A 44 -6.14 -2.47 -18.60
N GLU A 45 -5.67 -2.55 -19.84
CA GLU A 45 -5.78 -3.77 -20.67
C GLU A 45 -5.14 -4.98 -19.98
N CYS A 46 -4.00 -4.78 -19.32
CA CYS A 46 -3.34 -5.80 -18.52
C CYS A 46 -4.17 -6.21 -17.30
N LEU A 47 -4.80 -5.25 -16.61
CA LEU A 47 -5.71 -5.54 -15.49
C LEU A 47 -6.92 -6.36 -15.95
N GLU A 48 -7.53 -6.01 -17.09
CA GLU A 48 -8.69 -6.72 -17.62
C GLU A 48 -8.36 -8.19 -17.95
N LYS A 49 -7.21 -8.43 -18.58
CA LYS A 49 -6.70 -9.79 -18.87
C LYS A 49 -6.43 -10.61 -17.61
N ASN A 50 -6.20 -9.94 -16.48
CA ASN A 50 -5.90 -10.56 -15.20
C ASN A 50 -6.98 -10.30 -14.13
N LYS A 51 -8.22 -10.04 -14.56
CA LYS A 51 -9.34 -9.88 -13.63
C LYS A 51 -9.53 -11.12 -12.76
N ASN A 52 -9.89 -10.87 -11.51
CA ASN A 52 -10.05 -11.82 -10.42
C ASN A 52 -8.79 -12.65 -10.12
N LYS A 53 -7.61 -12.07 -10.37
CA LYS A 53 -6.31 -12.67 -10.01
C LYS A 53 -5.52 -11.71 -9.13
N ARG A 54 -4.65 -12.29 -8.31
CA ARG A 54 -3.59 -11.57 -7.59
C ARG A 54 -2.45 -11.26 -8.54
N ILE A 55 -2.08 -10.00 -8.66
CA ILE A 55 -1.01 -9.52 -9.53
C ILE A 55 -0.26 -8.36 -8.86
N LEU A 56 0.80 -7.89 -9.51
CA LEU A 56 1.45 -6.63 -9.14
C LEU A 56 0.88 -5.51 -10.02
N ILE A 57 0.50 -4.38 -9.41
CA ILE A 57 -0.05 -3.22 -10.10
C ILE A 57 0.86 -2.02 -9.88
N LYS A 58 1.32 -1.41 -10.96
CA LYS A 58 2.15 -0.20 -10.91
C LYS A 58 1.33 1.02 -11.35
N GLY A 59 1.52 2.12 -10.65
CA GLY A 59 0.87 3.39 -10.97
C GLY A 59 1.10 4.44 -9.89
N ILE A 60 0.32 5.52 -9.94
CA ILE A 60 0.36 6.58 -8.93
C ILE A 60 -0.85 6.41 -8.01
N LEU A 61 -0.61 6.07 -6.74
CA LEU A 61 -1.67 6.03 -5.74
C LEU A 61 -2.02 7.45 -5.31
N ARG A 62 -3.31 7.79 -5.27
CA ARG A 62 -3.77 9.12 -4.86
C ARG A 62 -5.16 9.06 -4.24
N THR A 63 -5.49 10.10 -3.47
CA THR A 63 -6.86 10.32 -3.02
C THR A 63 -7.80 10.41 -4.21
N TYR A 64 -8.96 9.77 -4.10
CA TYR A 64 -10.01 9.88 -5.09
C TYR A 64 -10.32 11.37 -5.35
N THR A 65 -10.26 11.77 -6.62
CA THR A 65 -10.67 13.11 -7.04
C THR A 65 -11.98 12.96 -7.81
N PRO A 66 -13.11 13.49 -7.28
CA PRO A 66 -14.34 13.58 -8.05
C PRO A 66 -14.06 14.42 -9.30
N ASN A 67 -14.31 13.87 -10.49
CA ASN A 67 -14.28 14.71 -11.69
C ASN A 67 -15.41 15.74 -11.57
N THR A 68 -15.14 16.97 -11.98
CA THR A 68 -16.15 18.02 -12.14
C THR A 68 -17.25 17.64 -13.15
N THR A 69 -17.03 16.62 -13.99
CA THR A 69 -18.03 16.05 -14.90
C THR A 69 -17.85 14.53 -15.02
N GLY A 70 -18.93 13.77 -14.76
CA GLY A 70 -19.05 12.37 -15.19
C GLY A 70 -18.60 11.27 -14.22
N LYS A 71 -18.04 11.59 -13.05
CA LYS A 71 -17.91 10.59 -11.96
C LYS A 71 -19.13 10.71 -11.03
N GLY A 72 -20.34 10.41 -11.51
CA GLY A 72 -21.57 10.41 -10.69
C GLY A 72 -21.51 9.35 -9.58
N ALA A 73 -22.17 9.59 -8.43
CA ALA A 73 -22.43 8.77 -7.22
C ALA A 73 -21.28 7.92 -6.59
N GLY A 74 -20.24 7.56 -7.34
CA GLY A 74 -19.08 6.77 -6.95
C GLY A 74 -18.13 7.46 -5.97
N HIS A 75 -18.33 8.76 -5.71
CA HIS A 75 -17.55 9.52 -4.72
C HIS A 75 -17.74 9.01 -3.28
N MET A 76 -18.82 8.29 -3.00
CA MET A 76 -19.18 7.86 -1.65
C MET A 76 -18.60 6.50 -1.24
N PHE A 77 -17.95 5.76 -2.16
CA PHE A 77 -17.66 4.34 -1.95
C PHE A 77 -16.18 4.00 -1.81
N TRP A 78 -15.25 4.91 -2.15
CA TRP A 78 -13.81 4.69 -1.99
C TRP A 78 -13.01 5.99 -1.90
N ASP A 79 -12.03 6.01 -1.00
CA ASP A 79 -11.18 7.18 -0.74
C ASP A 79 -9.92 7.25 -1.62
N TRP A 80 -9.53 6.11 -2.22
CA TRP A 80 -8.25 5.95 -2.91
C TRP A 80 -8.42 5.39 -4.32
N GLU A 81 -7.58 5.85 -5.24
CA GLU A 81 -7.48 5.35 -6.61
C GLU A 81 -6.02 5.26 -7.05
N ILE A 82 -5.73 4.31 -7.93
CA ILE A 82 -4.46 4.23 -8.64
C ILE A 82 -4.64 4.76 -10.07
N LEU A 83 -3.79 5.72 -10.44
CA LEU A 83 -3.69 6.21 -11.81
C LEU A 83 -2.68 5.35 -12.57
N LEU A 84 -3.15 4.68 -13.61
CA LEU A 84 -2.35 3.84 -14.51
C LEU A 84 -1.67 4.68 -15.61
N ASP A 85 -0.72 4.08 -16.33
CA ASP A 85 0.05 4.76 -17.39
C ASP A 85 -0.85 5.32 -18.50
N ASN A 86 -1.91 4.58 -18.84
CA ASN A 86 -2.91 4.95 -19.85
C ASN A 86 -3.97 5.93 -19.32
N LYS A 87 -3.71 6.61 -18.20
CA LYS A 87 -4.57 7.63 -17.57
C LYS A 87 -5.93 7.15 -17.07
N ILE A 88 -6.12 5.84 -16.98
CA ILE A 88 -7.29 5.24 -16.34
C ILE A 88 -7.06 5.14 -14.84
N THR A 89 -8.10 5.44 -14.06
CA THR A 89 -8.08 5.36 -12.60
C THR A 89 -8.90 4.18 -12.11
N ILE A 90 -8.33 3.37 -11.23
CA ILE A 90 -9.03 2.22 -10.63
C ILE A 90 -9.12 2.44 -9.11
N PRO A 91 -10.30 2.25 -8.49
CA PRO A 91 -10.46 2.29 -7.04
C PRO A 91 -9.51 1.31 -6.34
N VAL A 92 -8.93 1.73 -5.22
CA VAL A 92 -8.05 0.90 -4.38
C VAL A 92 -8.62 0.87 -2.97
N ILE A 93 -8.72 -0.32 -2.40
CA ILE A 93 -9.02 -0.52 -0.99
C ILE A 93 -7.91 -1.33 -0.32
N SER A 94 -7.75 -1.16 0.99
CA SER A 94 -6.86 -2.01 1.76
C SER A 94 -7.60 -3.27 2.24
N LYS A 95 -7.00 -4.45 2.04
CA LYS A 95 -7.45 -5.70 2.69
C LYS A 95 -6.93 -5.85 4.11
N ASP A 96 -5.80 -5.24 4.42
CA ASP A 96 -5.24 -5.20 5.77
C ASP A 96 -5.53 -3.84 6.42
N GLN A 97 -6.26 -3.82 7.54
CA GLN A 97 -6.54 -2.60 8.29
C GLN A 97 -5.27 -1.85 8.75
N ARG A 98 -4.11 -2.53 8.76
CA ARG A 98 -2.81 -1.94 9.12
C ARG A 98 -2.12 -1.23 7.96
N LEU A 99 -2.53 -1.48 6.72
CA LEU A 99 -1.97 -0.85 5.54
C LEU A 99 -2.61 0.53 5.37
N ASP A 100 -1.85 1.55 5.78
CA ASP A 100 -2.22 2.96 5.63
C ASP A 100 -1.90 3.46 4.21
N LEU A 101 -2.95 3.61 3.39
CA LEU A 101 -2.84 4.11 2.01
C LEU A 101 -2.40 5.58 1.95
N SER A 102 -2.62 6.36 3.02
CA SER A 102 -2.29 7.79 3.06
C SER A 102 -0.79 8.06 2.99
N ALA A 103 0.02 7.14 3.52
CA ALA A 103 1.48 7.19 3.45
C ALA A 103 2.04 7.18 2.02
N TYR A 104 1.21 6.80 1.05
CA TYR A 104 1.57 6.64 -0.37
C TYR A 104 0.86 7.64 -1.29
N ASN A 105 0.17 8.65 -0.74
CA ASN A 105 -0.56 9.63 -1.55
C ASN A 105 0.36 10.38 -2.51
N LYS A 106 -0.03 10.42 -3.80
CA LYS A 106 0.68 11.03 -4.93
C LYS A 106 2.04 10.38 -5.23
N LYS A 107 2.29 9.17 -4.74
CA LYS A 107 3.54 8.45 -4.98
C LYS A 107 3.41 7.42 -6.09
N ASN A 108 4.51 7.18 -6.80
CA ASN A 108 4.63 6.00 -7.65
C ASN A 108 4.75 4.77 -6.76
N VAL A 109 3.88 3.80 -6.96
CA VAL A 109 3.81 2.61 -6.14
C VAL A 109 3.78 1.33 -6.97
N LEU A 110 4.17 0.25 -6.32
CA LEU A 110 3.90 -1.11 -6.71
C LEU A 110 2.96 -1.71 -5.65
N ILE A 111 1.78 -2.12 -6.06
CA ILE A 111 0.76 -2.73 -5.21
C ILE A 111 0.74 -4.22 -5.50
N ASP A 112 0.90 -5.04 -4.47
CA ASP A 112 0.49 -6.45 -4.52
C ASP A 112 -0.97 -6.53 -4.09
N GLY A 113 -1.84 -6.98 -5.00
CA GLY A 113 -3.28 -6.96 -4.76
C GLY A 113 -4.08 -7.82 -5.72
N ASP A 114 -5.33 -8.07 -5.36
CA ASP A 114 -6.30 -8.73 -6.23
C ASP A 114 -6.99 -7.70 -7.13
N VAL A 115 -7.02 -7.97 -8.44
CA VAL A 115 -7.85 -7.19 -9.38
C VAL A 115 -9.26 -7.73 -9.33
N PHE A 116 -10.12 -7.17 -8.51
CA PHE A 116 -11.52 -7.57 -8.43
C PHE A 116 -12.30 -7.02 -9.63
N TYR A 117 -13.09 -7.88 -10.29
CA TYR A 117 -14.13 -7.48 -11.23
C TYR A 117 -15.46 -8.09 -10.82
N GLY A 118 -16.43 -7.23 -10.53
CA GLY A 118 -17.75 -7.63 -10.04
C GLY A 118 -18.53 -6.42 -9.55
N ILE A 119 -19.50 -6.64 -8.66
CA ILE A 119 -20.28 -5.57 -8.04
C ILE A 119 -19.35 -4.79 -7.10
N VAL A 120 -19.02 -3.54 -7.48
CA VAL A 120 -18.15 -2.64 -6.70
C VAL A 120 -18.94 -1.59 -5.92
N ILE A 121 -20.17 -1.33 -6.34
CA ILE A 121 -21.18 -0.58 -5.61
C ILE A 121 -22.41 -1.47 -5.56
N GLY A 122 -22.94 -1.76 -4.38
CA GLY A 122 -24.17 -2.51 -4.27
C GLY A 122 -24.87 -2.33 -2.93
N ASP A 123 -26.19 -2.26 -3.00
CA ASP A 123 -27.13 -2.20 -1.89
C ASP A 123 -28.15 -3.33 -2.12
N PRO A 124 -28.45 -4.20 -1.14
CA PRO A 124 -29.45 -5.26 -1.26
C PRO A 124 -30.80 -4.80 -1.85
N GLU A 125 -31.19 -3.53 -1.64
CA GLU A 125 -32.43 -2.95 -2.16
C GLU A 125 -32.21 -1.86 -3.22
N GLY A 126 -30.96 -1.64 -3.65
CA GLY A 126 -30.57 -0.50 -4.48
C GLY A 126 -29.88 -0.85 -5.80
N GLN A 127 -29.28 0.16 -6.43
CA GLN A 127 -28.58 0.01 -7.71
C GLN A 127 -27.21 -0.62 -7.50
N ASN A 128 -26.94 -1.70 -8.25
CA ASN A 128 -25.62 -2.31 -8.33
C ASN A 128 -24.84 -1.76 -9.52
N ALA A 129 -23.58 -1.39 -9.29
CA ALA A 129 -22.64 -1.06 -10.36
C ALA A 129 -21.53 -2.12 -10.41
N THR A 130 -21.35 -2.71 -11.59
CA THR A 130 -20.24 -3.62 -11.88
C THR A 130 -19.04 -2.80 -12.33
N GLY A 131 -17.85 -3.16 -11.84
CA GLY A 131 -16.63 -2.47 -12.19
C GLY A 131 -15.38 -3.17 -11.66
N TYR A 132 -14.26 -2.49 -11.79
CA TYR A 132 -12.97 -2.94 -11.30
C TYR A 132 -12.61 -2.27 -9.97
N ARG A 133 -11.97 -3.01 -9.08
CA ARG A 133 -11.36 -2.51 -7.84
C ARG A 133 -10.07 -3.27 -7.59
N ILE A 134 -9.10 -2.64 -6.95
CA ILE A 134 -7.89 -3.30 -6.48
C ILE A 134 -7.99 -3.47 -4.97
N ASP A 135 -7.88 -4.72 -4.54
CA ASP A 135 -7.86 -5.11 -3.14
C ASP A 135 -6.40 -5.29 -2.73
N ALA A 136 -5.79 -4.25 -2.16
CA ALA A 136 -4.36 -4.19 -1.86
C ALA A 136 -4.00 -5.00 -0.61
N HIS A 137 -3.01 -5.89 -0.75
CA HIS A 137 -2.40 -6.66 0.32
C HIS A 137 -1.16 -5.95 0.87
N SER A 138 -0.33 -5.41 -0.01
CA SER A 138 0.86 -4.62 0.38
C SER A 138 1.19 -3.56 -0.67
N ILE A 139 1.89 -2.50 -0.26
CA ILE A 139 2.29 -1.40 -1.13
C ILE A 139 3.75 -1.03 -0.88
N GLN A 140 4.49 -0.89 -1.97
CA GLN A 140 5.87 -0.41 -1.97
C GLN A 140 6.00 0.86 -2.80
N GLU A 141 6.62 1.89 -2.23
CA GLU A 141 7.01 3.08 -2.99
C GLU A 141 8.12 2.72 -4.00
N GLN A 142 7.92 3.13 -5.24
CA GLN A 142 8.89 2.93 -6.32
C GLN A 142 9.79 4.16 -6.39
N ALA A 143 11.09 3.99 -6.12
CA ALA A 143 12.07 5.04 -6.34
C ALA A 143 12.07 5.42 -7.83
N ILE A 144 11.86 6.70 -8.12
CA ILE A 144 12.12 7.22 -9.46
C ILE A 144 13.63 7.10 -9.64
N SER A 145 14.09 6.16 -10.47
CA SER A 145 15.49 6.14 -10.90
C SER A 145 15.74 7.45 -11.65
N SER A 146 16.26 8.44 -10.94
CA SER A 146 16.79 9.66 -11.52
C SER A 146 18.07 9.26 -12.26
N ASN A 147 17.89 8.77 -13.49
CA ASN A 147 18.96 8.82 -14.48
C ASN A 147 19.29 10.29 -14.69
N LYS A 148 20.29 10.78 -13.95
CA LYS A 148 21.01 12.00 -14.26
C LYS A 148 21.58 11.82 -15.67
N LYS A 149 21.00 12.52 -16.64
CA LYS A 149 21.72 12.92 -17.85
C LYS A 149 22.55 14.15 -17.53
#